data_AF-A0A920HR07-F1
#
_entry.id   AF-A0A920HR07-F1
#
_cell.length_a   1.000
_cell.length_b   1.000
_cell.length_c   1.000
_cell.angle_alpha   90.00
_cell.angle_beta   90.00
_cell.angle_gamma   90.00
#
_symmetry.space_group_name_H-M   'P 1'
#
loop_
_entity.id
_entity.type
_entity.pdbx_description
1 polymer ?
#
loop_
_entity_poly.entity_id
_entity_poly.type
_entity_poly.pdbx_seq_one_letter_code
_entity_poly.pdbx_strand_id
1 'polypeptide(L)' 'MLNTAKNFLSEVVSLGLLLIAVGVVLQVIFGSAVPFVGGDIVGNLTNLIGSLGEGGLVGLISIGIILYLIQRA' A
#
# COMPACT_ATOMS: atom_id res chain seq x y z
N MET A 1 13.53 -22.23 -10.08
CA MET A 1 12.64 -21.34 -10.86
C MET A 1 11.56 -20.71 -9.99
N LEU A 2 10.76 -21.49 -9.24
CA LEU A 2 9.75 -20.94 -8.32
C LEU A 2 10.33 -19.99 -7.27
N ASN A 3 11.48 -20.32 -6.67
CA ASN A 3 12.14 -19.45 -5.69
C ASN A 3 12.58 -18.11 -6.29
N THR A 4 13.06 -18.12 -7.54
CA THR A 4 13.45 -16.89 -8.26
C THR A 4 12.24 -16.01 -8.52
N ALA A 5 11.12 -16.59 -8.96
CA ALA A 5 9.88 -15.86 -9.16
C ALA A 5 9.33 -15.30 -7.83
N LYS A 6 9.39 -16.08 -6.74
CA LYS A 6 8.99 -15.61 -5.40
C LYS A 6 9.84 -14.41 -4.98
N ASN A 7 11.16 -14.51 -5.08
CA ASN A 7 12.07 -13.42 -4.68
C ASN A 7 11.82 -12.15 -5.51
N PHE A 8 11.67 -12.29 -6.83
CA PHE A 8 11.35 -11.16 -7.71
C PHE A 8 10.06 -10.45 -7.29
N LEU A 9 8.97 -11.20 -7.03
CA LEU A 9 7.71 -10.61 -6.58
C LEU A 9 7.84 -9.93 -5.22
N SER A 10 8.59 -10.52 -4.29
CA SER A 10 8.83 -9.95 -2.96
C SER A 10 9.64 -8.63 -3.05
N GLU A 11 10.64 -8.58 -3.93
CA GLU A 11 11.41 -7.35 -4.20
C GLU A 11 10.54 -6.27 -4.85
N VAL A 12 9.71 -6.62 -5.83
CA VAL A 12 8.79 -5.67 -6.49
C VAL A 12 7.77 -5.11 -5.50
N VAL A 13 7.19 -5.95 -4.63
CA VAL A 13 6.26 -5.50 -3.58
C VAL A 13 7.00 -4.56 -2.61
N SER A 14 8.20 -4.93 -2.17
CA SER A 14 9.01 -4.11 -1.27
C SER A 14 9.34 -2.74 -1.87
N LEU A 15 9.74 -2.70 -3.15
CA LEU A 15 9.96 -1.45 -3.89
C LEU A 15 8.67 -0.64 -4.02
N GLY A 16 7.55 -1.28 -4.37
CA GLY A 16 6.24 -0.62 -4.48
C GLY A 16 5.79 0.02 -3.16
N LEU A 17 5.94 -0.69 -2.04
CA LEU A 17 5.62 -0.16 -0.71
C LEU A 17 6.50 1.05 -0.35
N LEU A 18 7.78 1.01 -0.69
CA LEU A 18 8.72 2.11 -0.46
C LEU A 18 8.34 3.34 -1.32
N LEU A 19 7.96 3.12 -2.58
CA LEU A 19 7.46 4.17 -3.47
C LEU A 19 6.17 4.80 -2.94
N ILE A 20 5.23 4.00 -2.42
CA ILE A 20 4.01 4.51 -1.78
C ILE A 20 4.36 5.36 -0.56
N ALA A 21 5.27 4.90 0.30
CA ALA A 21 5.69 5.65 1.49
C ALA A 21 6.29 7.01 1.13
N VAL A 22 7.19 7.04 0.14
CA VAL A 22 7.78 8.28 -0.38
C VAL A 22 6.68 9.19 -0.97
N GLY A 23 5.77 8.63 -1.76
CA GLY A 23 4.65 9.36 -2.34
C GLY A 23 3.73 10.00 -1.31
N VAL A 24 3.38 9.27 -0.24
CA VAL A 24 2.58 9.79 0.87
C VAL A 24 3.28 10.96 1.55
N VAL A 25 4.57 10.83 1.88
CA VAL A 25 5.34 11.92 2.52
C VAL A 25 5.35 13.16 1.63
N LEU A 26 5.62 12.99 0.33
CA LEU A 26 5.71 14.12 -0.60
C LEU A 26 4.35 14.79 -0.80
N GLN A 27 3.26 14.03 -0.87
CA GLN A 27 1.92 14.57 -1.02
C GLN A 27 1.43 15.28 0.25
N VAL A 28 1.85 14.84 1.44
CA VAL A 28 1.56 15.55 2.70
C VAL A 28 2.29 16.89 2.77
N ILE A 29 3.54 16.97 2.28
CA ILE A 29 4.35 18.19 2.30
C ILE A 29 3.91 19.20 1.23
N PHE A 30 3.70 18.73 0.00
CA PHE A 30 3.49 19.58 -1.18
C PHE A 30 2.01 19.66 -1.63
N GLY A 31 1.12 18.86 -1.03
CA GLY A 31 -0.28 18.75 -1.44
C GLY A 31 -0.47 17.90 -2.71
N SER A 32 -1.61 18.07 -3.37
CA SER A 32 -2.04 17.28 -4.54
C SER A 32 -1.20 17.50 -5.82
N ALA A 33 -0.31 18.48 -5.84
CA ALA A 33 0.56 18.78 -6.98
C ALA A 33 1.95 18.14 -6.81
N VAL A 34 2.01 16.80 -6.83
CA VAL A 34 3.29 16.06 -6.82
C VAL A 34 3.68 15.71 -8.26
N PRO A 35 4.67 16.39 -8.89
CA PRO A 35 4.91 16.31 -10.34
C PRO A 35 5.34 14.94 -10.87
N PHE A 36 5.86 14.07 -9.99
CA PHE A 36 6.48 12.80 -10.36
C PHE A 36 5.63 11.57 -10.00
N VAL A 37 4.47 11.75 -9.32
CA VAL A 37 3.61 10.65 -8.86
C VAL A 37 2.30 10.54 -9.66
N GLY A 38 1.87 11.59 -10.35
CA GLY A 38 0.77 11.53 -11.33
C GLY A 38 -0.62 11.13 -10.79
N GLY A 39 -0.79 10.98 -9.46
CA GLY A 39 -2.04 10.54 -8.85
C GLY A 39 -2.14 10.85 -7.35
N ASP A 40 -3.36 10.71 -6.81
CA ASP A 40 -3.68 10.97 -5.40
C ASP A 40 -3.47 9.70 -4.55
N ILE A 41 -2.25 9.50 -4.04
CA ILE A 41 -1.91 8.33 -3.23
C ILE A 41 -2.60 8.41 -1.86
N VAL A 42 -2.56 9.58 -1.21
CA VAL A 42 -3.16 9.77 0.11
C VAL A 42 -4.67 9.51 0.04
N GLY A 43 -5.36 10.08 -0.96
CA GLY A 43 -6.79 9.87 -1.18
C GLY A 43 -7.13 8.40 -1.46
N ASN A 44 -6.35 7.72 -2.32
CA ASN A 44 -6.55 6.29 -2.56
C ASN A 44 -6.39 5.46 -1.27
N LEU A 45 -5.40 5.79 -0.43
CA LEU A 45 -5.18 5.09 0.82
C LEU A 45 -6.30 5.37 1.83
N THR A 46 -6.72 6.63 1.99
CA THR A 46 -7.81 6.98 2.92
C THR A 46 -9.14 6.38 2.49
N ASN A 47 -9.42 6.31 1.18
CA ASN A 47 -10.62 5.66 0.66
C ASN A 47 -10.62 4.16 0.95
N LEU A 48 -9.49 3.48 0.72
CA LEU A 48 -9.35 2.07 1.06
C LEU A 48 -9.55 1.81 2.55
N ILE A 49 -8.91 2.61 3.41
CA ILE A 49 -9.06 2.51 4.87
C ILE A 49 -10.51 2.76 5.29
N GLY A 50 -11.18 3.75 4.68
CA GLY A 50 -12.59 4.05 4.89
C GLY A 50 -13.48 2.85 4.58
N SER A 51 -13.33 2.26 3.38
CA SER A 51 -14.10 1.08 2.97
C SER A 51 -13.85 -0.14 3.87
N LEU A 52 -12.62 -0.31 4.38
CA LEU A 52 -12.34 -1.35 5.37
C LEU A 52 -13.02 -1.04 6.72
N GLY A 53 -13.01 0.20 7.18
CA GLY A 53 -13.67 0.62 8.41
C GLY A 53 -15.19 0.44 8.39
N GLU A 54 -15.84 0.71 7.25
CA GLU A 54 -17.29 0.50 7.04
C GLU A 54 -17.70 -0.96 7.22
N GLY A 55 -16.80 -1.91 6.96
CA GLY A 55 -17.04 -3.35 7.16
C GLY A 55 -17.00 -3.82 8.62
N GLY A 56 -16.66 -2.95 9.58
CA GLY A 56 -16.59 -3.28 11.01
C GLY A 56 -15.65 -4.45 11.31
N LEU A 57 -16.19 -5.55 11.87
CA LEU A 57 -15.42 -6.75 12.21
C LEU A 57 -14.78 -7.41 10.96
N VAL A 58 -15.50 -7.43 9.83
CA VAL A 58 -14.98 -8.00 8.58
C VAL A 58 -13.80 -7.18 8.06
N GLY A 59 -13.86 -5.86 8.24
CA GLY A 59 -12.75 -4.95 7.93
C GLY A 59 -11.50 -5.27 8.72
N LEU A 60 -11.62 -5.42 10.04
CA LEU A 60 -10.51 -5.76 10.93
C LEU A 60 -9.88 -7.12 10.57
N ILE A 61 -10.70 -8.13 10.30
CA ILE A 61 -10.22 -9.45 9.88
C ILE A 61 -9.46 -9.33 8.55
N SER A 62 -9.98 -8.55 7.60
CA SER A 62 -9.35 -8.33 6.30
C SER A 62 -7.96 -7.68 6.44
N ILE A 63 -7.83 -6.66 7.31
CA ILE A 63 -6.54 -6.04 7.63
C ILE A 63 -5.57 -7.07 8.23
N GLY A 64 -6.05 -7.89 9.17
CA GLY A 64 -5.23 -8.94 9.78
C GLY A 64 -4.68 -9.94 8.75
N ILE A 65 -5.50 -10.34 7.78
CA ILE A 65 -5.09 -11.24 6.69
C ILE A 65 -4.05 -10.55 5.79
N ILE A 66 -4.26 -9.29 5.42
CA ILE A 66 -3.33 -8.53 4.58
C ILE A 66 -1.96 -8.43 5.26
N LEU A 67 -1.92 -8.03 6.54
CA LEU A 67 -0.67 -7.92 7.30
C LEU A 67 0.06 -9.26 7.41
N TYR A 68 -0.69 -10.34 7.65
CA TYR A 68 -0.12 -11.69 7.71
C TYR A 68 0.50 -12.13 6.38
N LEU A 69 -0.15 -11.81 5.26
CA LEU A 69 0.37 -12.13 3.93
C LEU A 69 1.64 -11.34 3.62
N ILE A 70 1.67 -10.05 3.94
CA ILE A 70 2.85 -9.20 3.72
C ILE A 70 4.05 -9.67 4.56
N GLN A 71 3.84 -10.06 5.82
CA GLN A 71 4.92 -10.57 6.68
C GLN A 71 5.53 -11.90 6.20
N ARG A 72 4.80 -12.65 5.36
CA ARG A 72 5.17 -14.00 4.93
C ARG A 72 5.66 -14.05 3.48
N ALA A 73 5.46 -12.97 2.73
CA ALA A 73 6.01 -12.72 1.40
C ALA A 73 7.52 -12.50 1.46
#